data_AF-A0A5U3G435-F1
#
_entry.id   AF-A0A5U3G435-F1
#
_cell.length_a   1.000
_cell.length_b   1.000
_cell.length_c   1.000
_cell.angle_alpha   90.00
_cell.angle_beta   90.00
_cell.angle_gamma   90.00
#
_symmetry.space_group_name_H-M   'P 1'
#
loop_
_entity.id
_entity.type
_entity.pdbx_description
1 polymer ?
#
loop_
_entity_poly.entity_id
_entity_poly.type
_entity_poly.pdbx_seq_one_letter_code
_entity_poly.pdbx_strand_id
1 'polypeptide(L)'
;MRSFILDMTPERWEKLKTSPASFPITEADLPSQPEPGDTLIIRHLLPNRRGIIDLGDCVIARAEPVASNPHRYRLKVTFNMTPEQVKQRYGCRCTKLSSILCRYKEQEAEKERAKWERKRQILTHKAEIAARYLKK
;
A
#
# COMPACT_ATOMS: atom_id res chain seq x y z
N MET A 1 -23.67 -3.62 -0.65
CA MET A 1 -22.74 -4.48 -1.41
C MET A 1 -23.56 -5.37 -2.33
N ARG A 2 -23.45 -5.11 -3.63
CA ARG A 2 -24.00 -5.95 -4.69
C ARG A 2 -22.92 -6.92 -5.17
N SER A 3 -23.36 -8.00 -5.81
CA SER A 3 -22.47 -8.97 -6.42
C SER A 3 -22.72 -9.00 -7.92
N PHE A 4 -21.65 -8.85 -8.69
CA PHE A 4 -21.66 -8.92 -10.14
C PHE A 4 -20.93 -10.16 -10.61
N ILE A 5 -21.35 -10.71 -11.75
CA ILE A 5 -20.70 -11.89 -12.34
C ILE A 5 -19.96 -11.43 -13.59
N LEU A 6 -18.71 -11.85 -13.73
CA LEU A 6 -17.91 -11.65 -14.92
C LEU A 6 -17.38 -12.98 -15.42
N ASP A 7 -17.78 -13.33 -16.65
CA ASP A 7 -17.28 -14.50 -17.34
C ASP A 7 -15.94 -14.20 -18.03
N MET A 8 -14.91 -14.98 -17.71
CA MET A 8 -13.61 -14.90 -18.37
C MET A 8 -12.90 -16.26 -18.41
N THR A 9 -11.83 -16.34 -19.20
CA THR A 9 -10.99 -17.55 -19.25
C THR A 9 -10.07 -17.63 -18.03
N PRO A 10 -9.68 -18.85 -17.58
CA PRO A 10 -8.76 -19.02 -16.47
C PRO A 10 -7.41 -18.32 -16.73
N GLU A 11 -6.93 -18.36 -17.97
CA GLU A 11 -5.70 -17.69 -18.40
C GLU A 11 -5.78 -16.17 -18.21
N ARG A 12 -6.93 -15.56 -18.54
CA ARG A 12 -7.15 -14.13 -18.38
C ARG A 12 -7.24 -13.77 -16.89
N TRP A 13 -7.83 -14.63 -16.07
CA TRP A 13 -7.88 -14.48 -14.63
C TRP A 13 -6.49 -14.52 -13.99
N GLU A 14 -5.65 -15.50 -14.37
CA GLU A 14 -4.27 -15.58 -13.89
C GLU A 14 -3.44 -14.36 -14.30
N LYS A 15 -3.60 -13.88 -15.54
CA LYS A 15 -2.97 -12.63 -16.01
C LYS A 15 -3.44 -11.41 -15.21
N LEU A 16 -4.72 -11.36 -14.82
CA LEU A 16 -5.25 -10.28 -13.99
C LEU A 16 -4.60 -10.29 -12.60
N LYS A 17 -4.47 -11.47 -11.99
CA LYS A 17 -3.83 -11.64 -10.67
C LYS A 17 -2.35 -11.27 -10.70
N THR A 18 -1.64 -11.64 -11.76
CA THR A 18 -0.20 -11.39 -11.94
C THR A 18 0.14 -9.99 -12.47
N SER A 19 -0.86 -9.16 -12.78
CA SER A 19 -0.64 -7.81 -13.29
C SER A 19 0.19 -6.97 -12.31
N PRO A 20 1.28 -6.32 -12.79
CA PRO A 20 2.17 -5.49 -11.96
C PRO A 20 1.56 -4.14 -11.57
N ALA A 21 0.41 -3.77 -12.14
CA ALA A 21 -0.29 -2.54 -11.77
C ALA A 21 -0.88 -2.65 -10.36
N SER A 22 -0.92 -1.52 -9.64
CA SER A 22 -1.47 -1.45 -8.28
C SER A 22 -2.94 -1.92 -8.21
N PHE A 23 -3.71 -1.69 -9.27
CA PHE A 23 -5.03 -2.25 -9.47
C PHE A 23 -5.16 -2.71 -10.92
N PRO A 24 -5.34 -4.01 -11.19
CA PRO A 24 -5.61 -4.44 -12.55
C PRO A 24 -6.95 -3.90 -13.03
N ILE A 25 -6.99 -3.70 -14.33
CA ILE A 25 -8.14 -3.16 -15.02
C ILE A 25 -8.77 -4.27 -15.85
N THR A 26 -10.07 -4.45 -15.69
CA THR A 26 -10.89 -5.29 -16.57
C THR A 26 -12.07 -4.50 -17.09
N GLU A 27 -12.64 -4.93 -18.21
CA GLU A 27 -13.89 -4.40 -18.72
C GLU A 27 -14.97 -5.46 -18.60
N ALA A 28 -16.16 -5.03 -18.21
CA ALA A 28 -17.31 -5.90 -18.04
C ALA A 28 -18.59 -5.18 -18.47
N ASP A 29 -19.49 -5.91 -19.10
CA ASP A 29 -20.86 -5.47 -19.32
C ASP A 29 -21.68 -5.85 -18.08
N LEU A 30 -22.17 -4.83 -17.36
CA LEU A 30 -22.88 -4.98 -16.10
C LEU A 30 -24.30 -4.40 -16.22
N PRO A 31 -25.29 -5.02 -15.55
CA PRO A 31 -26.69 -4.58 -15.62
C PRO A 31 -26.93 -3.21 -14.98
N SER A 32 -26.03 -2.78 -14.09
CA SER A 32 -26.10 -1.50 -13.40
C SER A 32 -24.71 -0.99 -13.06
N GLN A 33 -24.55 0.32 -12.85
CA GLN A 33 -23.30 0.91 -12.41
C GLN A 33 -22.86 0.30 -11.06
N PRO A 34 -21.67 -0.31 -10.99
CA PRO A 34 -21.16 -0.87 -9.75
C PRO A 34 -20.56 0.22 -8.86
N GLU A 35 -20.69 0.04 -7.55
CA GLU A 35 -20.13 0.94 -6.54
C GLU A 35 -18.80 0.39 -6.00
N PRO A 36 -17.88 1.27 -5.55
CA PRO A 36 -16.71 0.84 -4.82
C PRO A 36 -17.09 -0.02 -3.60
N GLY A 37 -16.48 -1.20 -3.47
CA GLY A 37 -16.79 -2.17 -2.43
C GLY A 37 -17.75 -3.29 -2.88
N ASP A 38 -18.37 -3.18 -4.06
CA ASP A 38 -19.15 -4.29 -4.62
C ASP A 38 -18.24 -5.47 -5.01
N THR A 39 -18.79 -6.69 -4.91
CA THR A 39 -18.06 -7.93 -5.20
C THR A 39 -18.22 -8.31 -6.66
N LEU A 40 -17.13 -8.71 -7.31
CA LEU A 40 -17.10 -9.22 -8.66
C LEU A 40 -16.68 -10.71 -8.62
N ILE A 41 -17.62 -11.59 -8.91
CA ILE A 41 -17.45 -13.03 -8.96
C ILE A 41 -16.96 -13.41 -10.36
N ILE A 42 -15.84 -14.10 -10.44
CA ILE A 42 -15.19 -14.47 -11.69
C ILE A 42 -15.51 -15.92 -12.00
N ARG A 43 -16.14 -16.13 -13.15
CA ARG A 43 -16.57 -17.45 -13.62
C ARG A 43 -15.95 -17.79 -14.96
N HIS A 44 -15.72 -19.07 -15.18
CA HIS A 44 -15.39 -19.61 -16.48
C HIS A 44 -16.54 -20.46 -16.99
N LEU A 45 -17.21 -19.96 -18.03
CA LEU A 45 -18.13 -20.75 -18.84
C LEU A 45 -17.33 -21.68 -19.76
N LEU A 46 -17.50 -22.98 -19.57
CA LEU A 46 -16.85 -23.97 -20.44
C LEU A 46 -17.36 -23.81 -21.89
N PRO A 47 -16.50 -24.00 -22.91
CA PRO A 47 -16.87 -23.85 -24.32
C PRO A 47 -18.11 -24.66 -24.72
N ASN A 48 -18.30 -25.82 -24.08
CA ASN A 48 -19.40 -26.73 -24.34
C ASN A 48 -20.71 -26.31 -23.66
N ARG A 49 -20.75 -25.17 -22.93
CA ARG A 49 -21.88 -24.66 -22.13
C ARG A 49 -22.44 -25.66 -21.09
N ARG A 50 -21.73 -26.75 -20.84
CA ARG A 50 -22.15 -27.85 -19.95
C ARG A 50 -21.69 -27.70 -18.50
N GLY A 51 -20.97 -26.62 -18.16
CA GLY A 51 -20.52 -26.37 -16.79
C GLY A 51 -19.94 -24.98 -16.60
N ILE A 52 -20.02 -24.53 -15.36
CA ILE A 52 -19.50 -23.25 -14.87
C ILE A 52 -18.45 -23.59 -13.82
N ILE A 53 -17.27 -22.97 -13.93
CA ILE A 53 -16.21 -23.08 -12.93
C ILE A 53 -16.09 -21.71 -12.25
N ASP A 54 -16.27 -21.66 -10.94
CA ASP A 54 -15.93 -20.47 -10.16
C ASP A 54 -14.39 -20.36 -10.08
N LEU A 55 -13.85 -19.26 -10.61
CA LEU A 55 -12.41 -18.97 -10.62
C LEU A 55 -11.96 -18.19 -9.37
N GLY A 56 -12.90 -17.50 -8.72
CA GLY A 56 -12.69 -16.72 -7.51
C GLY A 56 -13.50 -15.43 -7.49
N ASP A 57 -13.17 -14.55 -6.55
CA ASP A 57 -13.81 -13.25 -6.37
C ASP A 57 -12.78 -12.12 -6.25
N CYS A 58 -13.23 -10.90 -6.58
CA CYS A 58 -12.50 -9.67 -6.33
C CYS A 58 -13.47 -8.56 -5.94
N VAL A 59 -12.95 -7.47 -5.39
CA VAL A 59 -13.72 -6.30 -4.98
C VAL A 59 -13.50 -5.18 -5.98
N ILE A 60 -14.56 -4.48 -6.36
CA ILE A 60 -14.49 -3.34 -7.26
C ILE A 60 -13.97 -2.15 -6.46
N ALA A 61 -12.80 -1.64 -6.82
CA ALA A 61 -12.22 -0.44 -6.21
C ALA A 61 -12.73 0.82 -6.90
N ARG A 62 -12.96 0.76 -8.22
CA ARG A 62 -13.51 1.86 -9.01
C ARG A 62 -14.12 1.35 -10.30
N ALA A 63 -15.17 2.01 -10.76
CA ALA A 63 -15.77 1.77 -12.05
C ALA A 63 -15.90 3.06 -12.84
N GLU A 64 -15.42 3.04 -14.09
CA GLU A 64 -15.51 4.14 -15.03
C GLU A 64 -16.42 3.70 -16.19
N PRO A 65 -17.51 4.42 -16.49
CA PRO A 65 -18.36 4.09 -17.62
C PRO A 65 -17.60 4.29 -18.93
N VAL A 66 -17.79 3.40 -19.89
CA VAL A 66 -17.25 3.54 -21.24
C VAL A 66 -18.26 4.31 -22.08
N ALA A 67 -17.88 5.50 -22.55
CA ALA A 67 -18.79 6.48 -23.15
C ALA A 67 -19.64 5.95 -24.33
N SER A 68 -19.22 4.86 -24.98
CA SER A 68 -19.93 4.27 -26.12
C SER A 68 -20.99 3.22 -25.76
N ASN A 69 -21.02 2.71 -24.51
CA ASN A 69 -22.01 1.70 -24.11
C ASN A 69 -22.42 1.91 -22.63
N PRO A 70 -23.70 2.20 -22.34
CA PRO A 70 -24.17 2.51 -20.99
C PRO A 70 -24.04 1.36 -20.00
N HIS A 71 -23.89 0.12 -20.48
CA HIS A 71 -23.71 -1.07 -19.64
C HIS A 71 -22.25 -1.52 -19.54
N ARG A 72 -21.32 -0.90 -20.28
CA ARG A 72 -19.92 -1.29 -20.28
C ARG A 72 -19.12 -0.43 -19.32
N TYR A 73 -18.47 -1.08 -18.37
CA TYR A 73 -17.67 -0.40 -17.35
C TYR A 73 -16.22 -0.89 -17.39
N ARG A 74 -15.30 0.05 -17.25
CA ARG A 74 -13.89 -0.19 -16.98
C ARG A 74 -13.70 -0.26 -15.48
N LEU A 75 -13.46 -1.46 -14.97
CA LEU A 75 -13.36 -1.78 -13.56
C LEU A 75 -11.90 -1.87 -13.13
N LYS A 76 -11.54 -1.11 -12.09
CA LYS A 76 -10.33 -1.34 -11.30
C LYS A 76 -10.72 -2.25 -10.14
N VAL A 77 -10.05 -3.38 -10.03
CA VAL A 77 -10.38 -4.40 -9.03
C VAL A 77 -9.25 -4.62 -8.03
N THR A 78 -9.62 -5.00 -6.82
CA THR A 78 -8.75 -5.46 -5.74
C THR A 78 -9.04 -6.90 -5.42
N PHE A 79 -8.01 -7.71 -5.24
CA PHE A 79 -8.20 -9.08 -4.76
C PHE A 79 -8.16 -9.09 -3.24
N ASN A 80 -8.93 -10.00 -2.64
CA ASN A 80 -8.75 -10.35 -1.24
C ASN A 80 -7.35 -10.97 -1.09
N MET A 81 -6.44 -10.20 -0.52
CA MET A 81 -5.05 -10.57 -0.32
C MET A 81 -4.74 -10.52 1.16
N THR A 82 -3.94 -11.46 1.64
CA THR A 82 -3.41 -11.39 3.00
C THR A 82 -2.45 -10.21 3.12
N PRO A 83 -2.24 -9.65 4.32
CA PRO A 83 -1.26 -8.58 4.53
C PRO A 83 0.14 -8.91 3.98
N GLU A 84 0.53 -10.18 4.00
CA GLU A 84 1.79 -10.69 3.45
C GLU A 84 1.82 -10.58 1.92
N GLN A 85 0.75 -10.98 1.24
CA GLN A 85 0.60 -10.86 -0.21
C GLN A 85 0.53 -9.40 -0.65
N VAL A 86 -0.15 -8.55 0.13
CA VAL A 86 -0.17 -7.08 -0.08
C VAL A 86 1.25 -6.52 0.00
N LYS A 87 2.05 -6.93 1.01
CA LYS A 87 3.46 -6.50 1.14
C LYS A 87 4.32 -6.95 -0.04
N GLN A 88 4.15 -8.18 -0.51
CA GLN A 88 4.88 -8.70 -1.67
C GLN A 88 4.49 -7.98 -2.96
N ARG A 89 3.19 -7.70 -3.15
CA ARG A 89 2.67 -7.12 -4.40
C ARG A 89 2.89 -5.62 -4.53
N TYR A 90 2.63 -4.86 -3.47
CA TYR A 90 2.68 -3.40 -3.50
C TYR A 90 4.00 -2.82 -2.99
N GLY A 91 4.85 -3.68 -2.40
CA GLY A 91 6.04 -3.27 -1.68
C GLY A 91 5.68 -2.53 -0.39
N CYS A 92 6.28 -2.95 0.73
CA CYS A 92 6.20 -2.13 1.95
C CYS A 92 7.15 -0.94 1.78
N ARG A 93 6.63 0.22 1.35
CA ARG A 93 7.30 1.52 1.55
C ARG A 93 7.31 1.95 3.02
N CYS A 94 6.60 1.22 3.86
CA CYS A 94 6.68 1.32 5.30
C CYS A 94 8.09 0.93 5.75
N THR A 95 8.97 1.93 5.83
CA THR A 95 10.10 1.88 6.77
C THR A 95 9.50 1.40 8.09
N LYS A 96 9.92 0.23 8.60
CA LYS A 96 9.37 -0.32 9.85
C LYS A 96 9.31 0.81 10.85
N LEU A 97 8.18 1.01 11.55
CA LEU A 97 8.05 2.10 12.54
C LEU A 97 9.25 2.12 13.52
N SER A 98 9.83 0.96 13.79
CA SER A 98 11.09 0.81 14.52
C SER A 98 12.27 1.58 13.92
N SER A 99 12.44 1.62 12.60
CA SER A 99 13.50 2.38 11.94
C SER A 99 13.31 3.90 12.06
N ILE A 100 12.05 4.38 12.04
CA ILE A 100 11.73 5.80 12.25
C ILE A 100 11.98 6.18 13.72
N LEU A 101 11.55 5.32 14.65
CA LEU A 101 11.78 5.50 16.08
C LEU A 101 13.27 5.42 16.46
N CYS A 102 14.06 4.55 15.82
CA CYS A 102 15.51 4.49 16.03
C CYS A 102 16.18 5.80 15.62
N ARG A 103 15.90 6.32 14.41
CA ARG A 103 16.45 7.60 13.97
C ARG A 103 16.10 8.75 14.91
N TYR A 104 14.86 8.77 15.41
CA TYR A 104 14.43 9.79 16.37
C TYR A 104 15.19 9.71 17.71
N LYS A 105 15.39 8.49 18.23
CA LYS A 105 16.18 8.27 19.45
C LYS A 105 17.66 8.64 19.28
N GLU A 106 18.26 8.31 18.14
CA GLU A 106 19.63 8.69 17.80
C GLU A 106 19.79 10.21 17.75
N GLN A 107 18.82 10.91 17.14
CA GLN A 107 18.81 12.36 17.03
C GLN A 107 18.63 13.06 18.39
N GLU A 108 17.78 12.53 19.28
CA GLU A 108 17.64 13.04 20.65
C GLU A 108 18.92 12.79 21.47
N ALA A 109 19.55 11.62 21.31
CA ALA A 109 20.83 11.33 21.97
C ALA A 109 21.95 12.27 21.50
N GLU A 110 21.98 12.63 20.22
CA GLU A 110 22.94 13.60 19.66
C GLU A 110 22.72 15.02 20.22
N LYS A 111 21.46 15.48 20.33
CA LYS A 111 21.13 16.76 20.98
C LYS A 111 21.55 16.81 22.44
N GLU A 112 21.33 15.73 23.18
CA GLU A 112 21.75 15.64 24.58
C GLU A 112 23.28 15.67 24.70
N ARG A 113 24.01 14.92 23.87
CA ARG A 113 25.48 14.98 23.82
C ARG A 113 25.99 16.40 23.52
N ALA A 114 25.37 17.09 22.57
CA ALA A 114 25.73 18.47 22.23
C ALA A 114 25.50 19.45 23.40
N LYS A 115 24.42 19.27 24.19
CA LYS A 115 24.19 20.06 25.42
C LYS A 115 25.27 19.81 26.47
N TRP A 116 25.64 18.55 26.69
CA TRP A 116 26.68 18.20 27.65
C TRP A 116 28.05 18.74 27.25
N GLU A 117 28.40 18.68 25.96
CA GLU A 117 29.67 19.23 25.48
C GLU A 117 29.73 20.76 25.63
N ARG A 118 28.64 21.48 25.35
CA ARG A 118 28.57 22.93 25.61
C ARG A 118 28.77 23.26 27.08
N LYS A 119 28.13 22.51 27.99
CA LYS A 119 28.31 22.70 29.45
C LYS A 119 29.75 22.45 29.86
N ARG A 120 30.37 21.39 29.32
CA ARG A 120 31.77 21.06 29.57
C ARG A 120 32.70 22.19 29.13
N GLN A 121 32.53 22.70 27.91
CA GLN A 121 33.31 23.83 27.40
C GLN A 121 33.19 25.09 28.27
N ILE A 122 31.97 25.43 28.73
CA ILE A 122 31.75 26.58 29.62
C ILE A 122 32.47 26.39 30.96
N LEU A 123 32.39 25.20 31.55
CA LEU A 123 33.06 24.87 32.80
C LEU A 123 34.59 24.96 32.65
N THR A 124 35.14 24.39 31.58
CA THR A 124 36.58 24.47 31.29
C THR A 124 37.03 25.92 31.11
N HIS A 125 36.27 26.73 30.36
CA HIS A 125 36.58 28.14 30.16
C HIS A 125 36.56 28.93 31.47
N LYS A 126 35.56 28.70 32.33
CA LYS A 126 35.50 29.32 33.67
C LYS A 126 36.66 28.88 34.57
N ALA A 127 37.03 27.60 34.53
CA ALA A 127 38.16 27.07 35.29
C ALA A 127 39.49 27.69 34.84
N GLU A 128 39.69 27.84 33.52
CA GLU A 128 40.86 28.54 32.97
C GLU A 128 40.94 30.00 33.43
N ILE A 129 39.80 30.73 33.41
CA ILE A 129 39.75 32.11 33.88
C ILE A 129 40.12 32.16 35.37
N ALA A 130 39.50 31.32 36.21
CA ALA A 130 39.79 31.28 37.65
C ALA A 130 41.26 30.97 37.94
N ALA A 131 41.86 30.01 37.22
CA ALA A 131 43.28 29.68 37.35
C ALA A 131 44.21 30.85 36.97
N ARG A 132 43.82 31.69 35.99
CA ARG A 132 44.59 32.90 35.65
C ARG A 132 44.51 33.97 36.74
N TYR A 133 43.37 34.12 37.40
CA TYR A 133 43.21 35.06 38.51
C TYR A 133 43.94 34.60 39.78
N LEU A 134 44.04 33.29 40.03
CA LEU A 134 44.75 32.72 41.18
C LEU A 134 46.27 32.61 40.99
N LYS A 135 46.79 32.79 39.76
CA LYS A 135 48.23 32.84 39.47
C LYS A 135 48.81 34.27 39.51
N LYS A 136 47.99 35.28 39.81
CA LYS A 136 48.43 36.62 40.19
C LYS A 136 48.56 36.70 41.70
#